data_AF-A0A2S9FBN1-F1
#
_entry.id   AF-A0A2S9FBN1-F1
#
_cell.length_a   1.000
_cell.length_b   1.000
_cell.length_c   1.000
_cell.angle_alpha   90.00
_cell.angle_beta   90.00
_cell.angle_gamma   90.00
#
_symmetry.space_group_name_H-M   'P 1'
#
loop_
_entity.id
_entity.type
_entity.pdbx_description
1 polymer ?
#
loop_
_entity_poly.entity_id
_entity_poly.type
_entity_poly.pdbx_seq_one_letter_code
_entity_poly.pdbx_strand_id
1 'polypeptide(L)'
;MFVAEDRVIYSASDLAAAARCEYALLRSFDARLGWGPDVSGDDELLARTATLGDEHERRHLDTLRLDADADVAVIGRPQYSVPGLTAAAEQTLHAIERRAPVIYQAAMFDGRFVGFADFLLLEDSSDGQRYRLRDTKLARSVKVEALLQLAAYAQTLADAGVPVAPEVDLVLGDGTAVSYPVDELLPVYRPRRAALQALLDG
;
A
#
# COMPACT_ATOMS: atom_id res chain seq x y z
N MET A 1 -6.93 -4.65 -9.75
CA MET A 1 -8.11 -3.87 -10.20
C MET A 1 -9.39 -4.70 -10.23
N PHE A 2 -10.53 -4.05 -10.03
CA PHE A 2 -11.88 -4.56 -10.30
C PHE A 2 -12.83 -3.39 -10.63
N VAL A 3 -13.96 -3.69 -11.27
CA VAL A 3 -15.01 -2.70 -11.56
C VAL A 3 -16.04 -2.74 -10.45
N ALA A 4 -16.41 -1.57 -9.93
CA ALA A 4 -17.51 -1.42 -9.00
C ALA A 4 -18.33 -0.21 -9.40
N GLU A 5 -19.64 -0.41 -9.56
CA GLU A 5 -20.54 0.59 -10.16
C GLU A 5 -19.98 0.96 -11.55
N ASP A 6 -19.62 2.23 -11.77
CA ASP A 6 -19.08 2.74 -13.03
C ASP A 6 -17.62 3.23 -12.89
N ARG A 7 -16.88 2.71 -11.91
CA ARG A 7 -15.47 3.07 -11.70
C ARG A 7 -14.56 1.85 -11.57
N VAL A 8 -13.35 2.00 -12.07
CA VAL A 8 -12.27 1.04 -11.84
C VAL A 8 -11.60 1.35 -10.50
N ILE A 9 -11.56 0.35 -9.62
CA ILE A 9 -10.78 0.39 -8.39
C ILE A 9 -9.42 -0.24 -8.66
N TYR A 10 -8.34 0.47 -8.33
CA TYR A 10 -6.96 0.03 -8.59
C TYR A 10 -6.09 0.09 -7.33
N SER A 11 -5.05 -0.75 -7.30
CA SER A 11 -4.10 -0.85 -6.20
C SER A 11 -2.78 -0.15 -6.51
N ALA A 12 -1.92 -0.04 -5.51
CA ALA A 12 -0.55 0.46 -5.70
C ALA A 12 0.29 -0.44 -6.62
N SER A 13 0.03 -1.75 -6.64
CA SER A 13 0.65 -2.68 -7.58
C SER A 13 0.18 -2.46 -9.02
N ASP A 14 -1.09 -2.08 -9.22
CA ASP A 14 -1.62 -1.74 -10.53
C ASP A 14 -1.00 -0.44 -11.06
N LEU A 15 -0.81 0.57 -10.19
CA LEU A 15 -0.08 1.81 -10.50
C LEU A 15 1.37 1.53 -10.91
N ALA A 16 2.06 0.69 -10.15
CA ALA A 16 3.41 0.25 -10.46
C ALA A 16 3.49 -0.49 -11.81
N ALA A 17 2.49 -1.35 -12.11
CA ALA A 17 2.40 -2.05 -13.38
C ALA A 17 2.14 -1.09 -14.55
N ALA A 18 1.24 -0.10 -14.39
CA ALA A 18 0.99 0.95 -15.38
C ALA A 18 2.28 1.70 -15.74
N ALA A 19 3.04 2.09 -14.72
CA ALA A 19 4.28 2.83 -14.88
C ALA A 19 5.38 2.04 -15.62
N ARG A 20 5.30 0.71 -15.64
CA ARG A 20 6.18 -0.14 -16.45
C ARG A 20 5.66 -0.31 -17.88
N CYS A 21 4.38 -0.67 -18.02
CA CYS A 21 3.75 -0.91 -19.31
C CYS A 21 2.22 -0.83 -19.18
N GLU A 22 1.66 0.28 -19.66
CA GLU A 22 0.21 0.52 -19.72
C GLU A 22 -0.53 -0.57 -20.52
N TYR A 23 0.04 -1.01 -21.65
CA TYR A 23 -0.55 -2.07 -22.46
C TYR A 23 -0.62 -3.41 -21.71
N ALA A 24 0.44 -3.80 -20.99
CA ALA A 24 0.44 -5.03 -20.21
C ALA A 24 -0.60 -4.98 -19.08
N LEU A 25 -0.74 -3.82 -18.42
CA LEU A 25 -1.78 -3.59 -17.43
C LEU A 25 -3.17 -3.78 -18.05
N LEU A 26 -3.48 -3.09 -19.15
CA LEU A 26 -4.78 -3.18 -19.81
C LEU A 26 -5.09 -4.60 -20.28
N ARG A 27 -4.12 -5.30 -20.87
CA ARG A 27 -4.30 -6.70 -21.28
C ARG A 27 -4.60 -7.64 -20.11
N SER A 28 -3.93 -7.43 -18.97
CA SER A 28 -4.25 -8.17 -17.75
C SER A 28 -5.63 -7.84 -17.20
N PHE A 29 -6.11 -6.60 -17.42
CA PHE A 29 -7.43 -6.17 -17.01
C PHE A 29 -8.54 -6.74 -17.90
N ASP A 30 -8.35 -6.70 -19.22
CA ASP A 30 -9.26 -7.31 -20.21
C ASP A 30 -9.49 -8.80 -19.91
N ALA A 31 -8.42 -9.53 -19.57
CA ALA A 31 -8.52 -10.93 -19.16
C ALA A 31 -9.41 -11.12 -17.92
N ARG A 32 -9.27 -10.26 -16.89
CA ARG A 32 -10.11 -10.30 -15.68
C ARG A 32 -11.58 -9.96 -15.96
N LEU A 33 -11.85 -9.16 -16.98
CA LEU A 33 -13.21 -8.83 -17.43
C LEU A 33 -13.79 -9.90 -18.38
N GLY A 34 -13.00 -10.90 -18.78
CA GLY A 34 -13.40 -11.91 -19.75
C GLY A 34 -13.43 -11.42 -21.19
N TRP A 35 -12.79 -10.28 -21.49
CA TRP A 35 -12.74 -9.67 -22.82
C TRP A 35 -11.54 -10.14 -23.66
N GLY A 36 -10.58 -10.80 -23.03
CA GLY A 36 -9.37 -11.30 -23.66
C GLY A 36 -8.98 -12.69 -23.18
N PRO A 37 -8.01 -13.33 -23.85
CA PRO A 37 -7.43 -14.58 -23.38
C PRO A 37 -6.77 -14.36 -22.02
N ASP A 38 -6.75 -15.42 -21.21
CA ASP A 38 -6.06 -15.39 -19.94
C ASP A 38 -4.57 -15.09 -20.16
N VAL A 39 -4.03 -14.17 -19.35
CA VAL A 39 -2.61 -13.84 -19.41
C VAL A 39 -1.91 -14.88 -18.56
N SER A 40 -1.53 -16.00 -19.17
CA SER A 40 -0.75 -17.05 -18.50
C SER A 40 0.56 -16.47 -17.96
N GLY A 41 0.61 -16.23 -16.65
CA GLY A 41 1.80 -15.87 -15.90
C GLY A 41 2.08 -16.93 -14.84
N ASP A 42 3.32 -17.02 -14.35
CA ASP A 42 3.80 -18.01 -13.38
C ASP A 42 3.07 -17.92 -12.02
N ASP A 43 1.82 -18.38 -11.95
CA ASP A 43 0.97 -18.32 -10.76
C ASP A 43 1.61 -19.01 -9.55
N GLU A 44 2.36 -20.10 -9.76
CA GLU A 44 3.02 -20.82 -8.68
C GLU A 44 4.18 -20.00 -8.07
N LEU A 45 4.99 -19.32 -8.89
CA LEU A 45 6.08 -18.47 -8.40
C LEU A 45 5.53 -17.21 -7.73
N LEU A 46 4.44 -16.64 -8.27
CA LEU A 46 3.76 -15.48 -7.68
C LEU A 46 3.17 -15.84 -6.31
N ALA A 47 2.48 -16.99 -6.22
CA ALA A 47 1.89 -17.49 -4.97
C ALA A 47 2.97 -17.78 -3.92
N ARG A 48 4.07 -18.43 -4.30
CA ARG A 48 5.21 -18.67 -3.38
C ARG A 48 5.84 -17.36 -2.89
N THR A 49 5.97 -16.37 -3.78
CA THR A 49 6.52 -15.06 -3.41
C THR A 49 5.61 -14.32 -2.44
N ALA A 50 4.28 -14.43 -2.62
CA ALA A 50 3.31 -13.86 -1.70
C ALA A 50 3.40 -14.49 -0.30
N THR A 51 3.47 -15.83 -0.21
CA THR A 51 3.64 -16.53 1.08
C THR A 51 4.92 -16.10 1.80
N LEU A 52 6.05 -16.00 1.08
CA LEU A 52 7.30 -15.55 1.66
C LEU A 52 7.20 -14.09 2.15
N GLY A 53 6.44 -13.24 1.44
CA GLY A 53 6.19 -11.85 1.81
C GLY A 53 5.43 -11.77 3.12
N ASP A 54 4.31 -12.49 3.22
CA ASP A 54 3.50 -12.57 4.43
C ASP A 54 4.31 -13.09 5.64
N GLU A 55 5.22 -14.05 5.44
CA GLU A 55 6.12 -14.52 6.49
C GLU A 55 7.16 -13.48 6.91
N HIS A 56 7.61 -12.62 5.99
CA HIS A 56 8.54 -11.55 6.29
C HIS A 56 7.86 -10.41 7.06
N GLU A 57 6.67 -10.00 6.62
CA GLU A 57 5.80 -9.06 7.33
C GLU A 57 5.57 -9.54 8.78
N ARG A 58 5.20 -10.82 8.95
CA ARG A 58 4.95 -11.42 10.26
C ARG A 58 6.19 -11.43 11.16
N ARG A 59 7.37 -11.74 10.61
CA ARG A 59 8.63 -11.68 11.38
C ARG A 59 8.92 -10.27 11.88
N HIS A 60 8.67 -9.24 11.05
CA HIS A 60 8.84 -7.86 11.48
C HIS A 60 7.83 -7.45 12.55
N LEU A 61 6.58 -7.90 12.42
CA LEU A 61 5.54 -7.69 13.43
C LEU A 61 5.92 -8.30 14.79
N ASP A 62 6.49 -9.51 14.79
CA ASP A 62 6.92 -10.17 16.02
C ASP A 62 8.08 -9.41 16.70
N THR A 63 9.01 -8.84 15.93
CA THR A 63 10.05 -7.94 16.45
C THR A 63 9.44 -6.68 17.09
N LEU A 64 8.50 -6.02 16.40
CA LEU A 64 7.86 -4.81 16.93
C LEU A 64 7.07 -5.07 18.22
N ARG A 65 6.42 -6.24 18.34
CA ARG A 65 5.73 -6.65 19.58
C ARG A 65 6.70 -6.82 20.75
N LEU A 66 7.88 -7.38 20.49
CA LEU A 66 8.90 -7.60 21.51
C LEU A 66 9.56 -6.30 21.96
N ASP A 67 9.85 -5.39 21.02
CA ASP A 67 10.57 -4.16 21.30
C ASP A 67 9.72 -3.10 21.99
N ALA A 68 8.41 -3.09 21.76
CA ALA A 68 7.56 -1.96 22.13
C ALA A 68 6.55 -2.23 23.26
N ASP A 69 6.43 -3.48 23.75
CA ASP A 69 5.32 -3.92 24.65
C ASP A 69 3.95 -3.39 24.13
N ALA A 70 3.87 -3.19 22.81
CA ALA A 70 2.95 -2.24 22.21
C ALA A 70 1.62 -2.89 21.89
N ASP A 71 0.56 -2.16 22.16
CA ASP A 71 -0.76 -2.45 21.65
C ASP A 71 -0.75 -2.32 20.11
N VAL A 72 -0.78 -3.46 19.41
CA VAL A 72 -0.81 -3.51 17.95
C VAL A 72 -2.27 -3.61 17.49
N ALA A 73 -2.75 -2.56 16.83
CA ALA A 73 -4.02 -2.61 16.13
C ALA A 73 -3.85 -3.37 14.80
N VAL A 74 -4.55 -4.49 14.62
CA VAL A 74 -4.52 -5.27 13.38
C VAL A 74 -5.82 -5.04 12.61
N ILE A 75 -5.73 -4.52 11.39
CA ILE A 75 -6.89 -4.28 10.51
C ILE A 75 -7.21 -5.52 9.68
N GLY A 76 -6.16 -6.18 9.15
CA GLY A 76 -6.29 -7.39 8.34
C GLY A 76 -6.52 -7.11 6.85
N ARG A 77 -6.81 -8.19 6.09
CA ARG A 77 -7.12 -8.12 4.66
C ARG A 77 -8.64 -8.26 4.45
N PRO A 78 -9.36 -7.19 4.06
CA PRO A 78 -10.81 -7.22 3.88
C PRO A 78 -11.21 -7.95 2.58
N GLN A 79 -12.51 -8.19 2.44
CA GLN A 79 -13.07 -8.56 1.13
C GLN A 79 -12.82 -7.43 0.12
N TYR A 80 -12.42 -7.79 -1.09
CA TYR A 80 -12.18 -6.88 -2.19
C TYR A 80 -13.50 -6.40 -2.81
N SER A 81 -14.22 -5.59 -2.06
CA SER A 81 -15.48 -4.92 -2.44
C SER A 81 -15.48 -3.50 -1.90
N VAL A 82 -16.23 -2.58 -2.52
CA VAL A 82 -16.29 -1.19 -2.04
C VAL A 82 -16.69 -1.11 -0.55
N PRO A 83 -17.73 -1.82 -0.06
CA PRO A 83 -18.05 -1.82 1.36
C PRO A 83 -16.93 -2.40 2.24
N GLY A 84 -16.28 -3.49 1.81
CA GLY A 84 -15.21 -4.13 2.57
C GLY A 84 -13.96 -3.25 2.69
N LEU A 85 -13.57 -2.60 1.59
CA LEU A 85 -12.43 -1.68 1.57
C LEU A 85 -12.70 -0.41 2.35
N THR A 86 -13.92 0.13 2.27
CA THR A 86 -14.34 1.30 3.06
C THR A 86 -14.30 1.00 4.55
N ALA A 87 -14.89 -0.13 4.97
CA ALA A 87 -14.89 -0.54 6.38
C ALA A 87 -13.46 -0.76 6.93
N ALA A 88 -12.55 -1.32 6.13
CA ALA A 88 -11.16 -1.49 6.53
C ALA A 88 -10.42 -0.14 6.67
N ALA A 89 -10.64 0.79 5.73
CA ALA A 89 -10.08 2.14 5.83
C ALA A 89 -10.60 2.89 7.07
N GLU A 90 -11.89 2.78 7.37
CA GLU A 90 -12.49 3.34 8.59
C GLU A 90 -11.90 2.72 9.87
N GLN A 91 -11.63 1.41 9.89
CA GLN A 91 -10.97 0.77 11.03
C GLN A 91 -9.54 1.30 11.22
N THR A 92 -8.79 1.52 10.13
CA THR A 92 -7.48 2.17 10.18
C THR A 92 -7.58 3.57 10.79
N LEU A 93 -8.51 4.40 10.30
CA LEU A 93 -8.73 5.74 10.83
C LEU A 93 -9.13 5.73 12.31
N HIS A 94 -9.97 4.79 12.73
CA HIS A 94 -10.33 4.63 14.14
C HIS A 94 -9.14 4.22 15.03
N ALA A 95 -8.21 3.41 14.51
CA ALA A 95 -6.97 3.10 15.23
C ALA A 95 -6.05 4.33 15.34
N ILE A 96 -5.99 5.15 14.29
CA ILE A 96 -5.25 6.43 14.25
C ILE A 96 -5.83 7.43 15.26
N GLU A 97 -7.15 7.59 15.32
CA GLU A 97 -7.85 8.48 16.26
C GLU A 97 -7.57 8.11 17.71
N ARG A 98 -7.50 6.81 18.00
CA ARG A 98 -7.13 6.29 19.33
C ARG A 98 -5.63 6.35 19.60
N ARG A 99 -4.83 6.84 18.65
CA ARG A 99 -3.36 6.93 18.74
C ARG A 99 -2.73 5.57 19.04
N ALA A 100 -3.19 4.52 18.37
CA ALA A 100 -2.56 3.21 18.47
C ALA A 100 -1.06 3.32 18.13
N PRO A 101 -0.14 2.84 18.99
CA PRO A 101 1.30 2.97 18.76
C PRO A 101 1.76 2.28 17.48
N VAL A 102 1.16 1.14 17.17
CA VAL A 102 1.43 0.36 15.96
C VAL A 102 0.12 -0.06 15.32
N ILE A 103 -0.03 0.20 14.02
CA ILE A 103 -1.16 -0.29 13.21
C ILE A 103 -0.59 -1.20 12.14
N TYR A 104 -0.96 -2.47 12.17
CA TYR A 104 -0.52 -3.50 11.22
C TYR A 104 -1.59 -3.74 10.14
N GLN A 105 -1.13 -3.83 8.88
CA GLN A 105 -1.96 -3.92 7.69
C GLN A 105 -2.94 -2.76 7.56
N ALA A 106 -2.44 -1.54 7.78
CA ALA A 106 -3.23 -0.31 7.67
C ALA A 106 -3.82 -0.17 6.26
N ALA A 107 -5.14 -0.37 6.17
CA ALA A 107 -5.90 -0.22 4.95
C ALA A 107 -6.22 1.24 4.68
N MET A 108 -6.20 1.62 3.40
CA MET A 108 -6.58 2.93 2.92
C MET A 108 -7.34 2.82 1.61
N PHE A 109 -8.38 3.63 1.48
CA PHE A 109 -9.26 3.62 0.33
C PHE A 109 -9.83 5.03 0.13
N ASP A 110 -9.64 5.61 -1.05
CA ASP A 110 -10.14 6.95 -1.39
C ASP A 110 -11.32 6.93 -2.37
N GLY A 111 -11.96 5.77 -2.52
CA GLY A 111 -13.02 5.56 -3.50
C GLY A 111 -12.53 5.09 -4.86
N ARG A 112 -11.23 5.20 -5.18
CA ARG A 112 -10.66 4.73 -6.45
C ARG A 112 -9.38 3.92 -6.30
N PHE A 113 -8.51 4.35 -5.39
CA PHE A 113 -7.28 3.69 -5.03
C PHE A 113 -7.45 2.90 -3.73
N VAL A 114 -6.89 1.69 -3.70
CA VAL A 114 -6.77 0.85 -2.51
C VAL A 114 -5.31 0.56 -2.19
N GLY A 115 -4.96 0.69 -0.91
CA GLY A 115 -3.64 0.38 -0.39
C GLY A 115 -3.70 -0.36 0.94
N PHE A 116 -2.66 -1.15 1.19
CA PHE A 116 -2.41 -1.77 2.49
C PHE A 116 -0.94 -1.50 2.81
N ALA A 117 -0.71 -0.60 3.75
CA ALA A 117 0.62 -0.39 4.30
C ALA A 117 0.88 -1.44 5.38
N ASP A 118 2.06 -2.03 5.40
CA ASP A 118 2.36 -3.06 6.39
C ASP A 118 2.29 -2.49 7.81
N PHE A 119 2.88 -1.31 8.04
CA PHE A 119 2.90 -0.69 9.36
C PHE A 119 2.69 0.83 9.29
N LEU A 120 1.92 1.34 10.26
CA LEU A 120 1.97 2.74 10.69
C LEU A 120 2.47 2.78 12.14
N LEU A 121 3.54 3.51 12.38
CA LEU A 121 4.17 3.66 13.69
C LEU A 121 3.95 5.08 14.19
N LEU A 122 3.39 5.23 15.39
CA LEU A 122 3.19 6.53 16.01
C LEU A 122 4.53 7.02 16.57
N GLU A 123 4.99 8.18 16.12
CA GLU A 123 6.24 8.81 16.53
C GLU A 123 5.96 10.20 17.10
N ASP A 124 6.72 10.59 18.12
CA ASP A 124 6.72 11.96 18.62
C ASP A 124 7.53 12.86 17.69
N SER A 125 6.96 13.99 17.29
CA SER A 125 7.64 15.05 16.53
C SER A 125 7.50 16.39 17.25
N SER A 126 8.31 17.38 16.87
CA SER A 126 8.27 18.73 17.44
C SER A 126 6.89 19.39 17.32
N ASP A 127 6.12 19.02 16.29
CA ASP A 127 4.79 19.58 15.99
C ASP A 127 3.63 18.69 16.48
N GLY A 128 3.93 17.68 17.31
CA GLY A 128 2.98 16.68 17.78
C GLY A 128 3.21 15.31 17.15
N GLN A 129 2.35 14.36 17.50
CA GLN A 129 2.52 12.97 17.09
C GLN A 129 2.14 12.77 15.63
N ARG A 130 2.96 11.99 14.91
CA ARG A 130 2.79 11.69 13.49
C ARG A 130 2.95 10.20 13.25
N TYR A 131 2.32 9.69 12.21
CA TYR A 131 2.47 8.30 11.79
C TYR A 131 3.56 8.16 10.74
N ARG A 132 4.60 7.39 11.06
CA ARG A 132 5.63 6.90 10.12
C ARG A 132 5.08 5.70 9.39
N LEU A 133 5.00 5.80 8.06
CA LEU A 133 4.62 4.66 7.23
C LEU A 133 5.83 3.78 6.97
N ARG A 134 5.65 2.47 7.10
CA ARG A 134 6.68 1.47 6.84
C ARG A 134 6.11 0.30 6.04
N ASP A 135 6.80 -0.03 4.96
CA ASP A 135 6.49 -1.16 4.07
C ASP A 135 7.69 -2.13 4.07
N THR A 136 7.42 -3.43 4.14
CA THR A 136 8.44 -4.48 4.19
C THR A 136 8.50 -5.20 2.85
N LYS A 137 9.71 -5.43 2.34
CA LYS A 137 9.95 -6.08 1.07
C LYS A 137 10.95 -7.20 1.25
N LEU A 138 10.64 -8.37 0.67
CA LEU A 138 11.58 -9.48 0.56
C LEU A 138 12.86 -9.15 -0.21
N ALA A 139 12.77 -8.23 -1.16
CA ALA A 139 13.91 -7.85 -1.97
C ALA A 139 14.97 -7.15 -1.12
N ARG A 140 16.25 -7.40 -1.44
CA ARG A 140 17.39 -6.70 -0.83
C ARG A 140 17.75 -5.41 -1.55
N SER A 141 16.94 -5.00 -2.51
CA SER A 141 17.14 -3.77 -3.29
C SER A 141 15.83 -3.03 -3.43
N VAL A 142 15.94 -1.70 -3.39
CA VAL A 142 14.80 -0.81 -3.58
C VAL A 142 14.38 -0.82 -5.04
N LYS A 143 13.09 -1.01 -5.27
CA LYS A 143 12.46 -0.93 -6.60
C LYS A 143 11.69 0.37 -6.71
N VAL A 144 11.70 1.00 -7.88
CA VAL A 144 10.95 2.25 -8.16
C VAL A 144 9.46 2.07 -7.87
N GLU A 145 8.96 0.87 -8.10
CA GLU A 145 7.59 0.49 -7.82
C GLU A 145 7.26 0.59 -6.33
N ALA A 146 8.14 0.13 -5.44
CA ALA A 146 7.94 0.25 -4.01
C ALA A 146 7.85 1.72 -3.57
N LEU A 147 8.70 2.58 -4.14
CA LEU A 147 8.65 4.03 -3.87
C LEU A 147 7.34 4.67 -4.33
N LEU A 148 6.80 4.24 -5.49
CA LEU A 148 5.48 4.68 -5.94
C LEU A 148 4.36 4.23 -5.03
N GLN A 149 4.44 3.00 -4.49
CA GLN A 149 3.45 2.52 -3.52
C GLN A 149 3.49 3.35 -2.24
N LEU A 150 4.68 3.59 -1.68
CA LEU A 150 4.87 4.42 -0.48
C LEU A 150 4.31 5.84 -0.67
N ALA A 151 4.59 6.47 -1.82
CA ALA A 151 4.07 7.79 -2.17
C ALA A 151 2.54 7.80 -2.24
N ALA A 152 1.96 6.76 -2.86
CA ALA A 152 0.52 6.60 -2.97
C ALA A 152 -0.13 6.47 -1.60
N TYR A 153 0.48 5.69 -0.71
CA TYR A 153 -0.03 5.48 0.62
C TYR A 153 0.06 6.76 1.47
N ALA A 154 1.22 7.43 1.45
CA ALA A 154 1.42 8.69 2.17
C ALA A 154 0.43 9.78 1.71
N GLN A 155 0.22 9.95 0.40
CA GLN A 155 -0.76 10.91 -0.11
C GLN A 155 -2.19 10.53 0.32
N THR A 156 -2.57 9.26 0.20
CA THR A 156 -3.93 8.79 0.53
C THR A 156 -4.25 9.00 2.01
N LEU A 157 -3.30 8.71 2.90
CA LEU A 157 -3.45 8.97 4.33
C LEU A 157 -3.51 10.48 4.63
N ALA A 158 -2.63 11.28 4.01
CA ALA A 158 -2.63 12.72 4.21
C ALA A 158 -3.95 13.37 3.75
N ASP A 159 -4.49 12.94 2.61
CA ASP A 159 -5.78 13.40 2.09
C ASP A 159 -6.95 13.01 3.02
N ALA A 160 -6.81 11.91 3.76
CA ALA A 160 -7.74 11.49 4.81
C ALA A 160 -7.54 12.23 6.15
N GLY A 161 -6.65 13.22 6.21
CA GLY A 161 -6.40 14.03 7.41
C GLY A 161 -5.45 13.38 8.44
N VAL A 162 -4.78 12.29 8.08
CA VAL A 162 -3.81 11.63 8.96
C VAL A 162 -2.53 12.46 9.05
N PRO A 163 -1.97 12.71 10.24
CA PRO A 163 -0.70 13.39 10.39
C PRO A 163 0.46 12.45 10.02
N VAL A 164 0.78 12.33 8.73
CA VAL A 164 1.87 11.49 8.25
C VAL A 164 3.23 12.16 8.53
N ALA A 165 4.23 11.37 8.90
CA ALA A 165 5.62 11.81 9.03
C ALA A 165 6.17 12.31 7.68
N PRO A 166 7.16 13.23 7.67
CA PRO A 166 7.71 13.77 6.43
C PRO A 166 8.52 12.76 5.62
N GLU A 167 8.86 11.61 6.19
CA GLU A 167 9.51 10.52 5.48
C GLU A 167 8.79 9.19 5.74
N VAL A 168 9.08 8.21 4.90
CA VAL A 168 8.54 6.84 4.93
C VAL A 168 9.67 5.83 4.87
N ASP A 169 9.44 4.65 5.43
CA ASP A 169 10.44 3.59 5.52
C ASP A 169 10.14 2.43 4.57
N LEU A 170 11.18 1.95 3.93
CA LEU A 170 11.19 0.65 3.27
C LEU A 170 12.14 -0.28 4.01
N VAL A 171 11.62 -1.37 4.58
CA VAL A 171 12.42 -2.42 5.22
C VAL A 171 12.71 -3.51 4.19
N LEU A 172 13.99 -3.77 3.94
CA LEU A 172 14.44 -4.75 2.97
C LEU A 172 14.58 -6.15 3.57
N GLY A 173 14.75 -7.16 2.72
CA GLY A 173 14.78 -8.57 3.15
C GLY A 173 15.93 -8.94 4.08
N ASP A 174 16.93 -8.07 4.24
CA ASP A 174 18.02 -8.19 5.22
C ASP A 174 17.76 -7.44 6.54
N GLY A 175 16.59 -6.82 6.68
CA GLY A 175 16.17 -6.03 7.84
C GLY A 175 16.60 -4.56 7.78
N THR A 176 17.34 -4.13 6.75
CA THR A 176 17.75 -2.73 6.61
C THR A 176 16.53 -1.85 6.35
N ALA A 177 16.33 -0.83 7.18
CA ALA A 177 15.35 0.23 6.95
C ALA A 177 16.00 1.36 6.14
N VAL A 178 15.36 1.74 5.04
CA VAL A 178 15.76 2.88 4.20
C VAL A 178 14.65 3.91 4.20
N SER A 179 14.99 5.15 4.57
CA SER A 179 14.06 6.27 4.68
C SER A 179 14.03 7.11 3.41
N TYR A 180 12.84 7.56 3.02
CA TYR A 180 12.63 8.42 1.85
C TYR A 180 11.74 9.62 2.20
N PRO A 181 12.14 10.86 1.85
CA PRO A 181 11.29 12.04 2.03
C PRO A 181 10.03 11.95 1.15
N VAL A 182 8.86 12.18 1.75
CA VAL A 182 7.57 12.10 1.05
C VAL A 182 7.50 13.14 -0.07
N ASP A 183 8.00 14.34 0.18
CA ASP A 183 8.00 15.45 -0.78
C ASP A 183 8.88 15.20 -2.02
N GLU A 184 9.85 14.31 -1.95
CA GLU A 184 10.62 13.83 -3.11
C GLU A 184 9.86 12.77 -3.92
N LEU A 185 9.01 11.96 -3.26
CA LEU A 185 8.26 10.90 -3.90
C LEU A 185 6.99 11.41 -4.61
N LEU A 186 6.30 12.38 -4.01
CA LEU A 186 5.01 12.89 -4.50
C LEU A 186 5.07 13.48 -5.94
N PRO A 187 6.09 14.25 -6.34
CA PRO A 187 6.22 14.77 -7.71
C PRO A 187 6.29 13.67 -8.79
N VAL A 188 6.83 12.51 -8.43
CA VAL A 188 6.93 11.35 -9.33
C VAL A 188 5.61 10.56 -9.35
N TYR A 189 4.96 10.44 -8.20
CA TYR A 189 3.71 9.72 -8.03
C TYR A 189 2.51 10.39 -8.71
N ARG A 190 2.30 11.69 -8.47
CA ARG A 190 1.07 12.39 -8.90
C ARG A 190 0.80 12.31 -10.41
N PRO A 191 1.79 12.55 -11.31
CA PRO A 191 1.57 12.41 -12.75
C PRO A 191 1.22 10.98 -13.16
N ARG A 192 1.84 9.97 -12.53
CA ARG A 192 1.57 8.55 -12.81
C ARG A 192 0.17 8.14 -12.37
N ARG A 193 -0.28 8.63 -11.22
CA ARG A 193 -1.67 8.43 -10.76
C ARG A 193 -2.65 9.04 -11.75
N ALA A 194 -2.42 10.28 -12.18
CA ALA A 194 -3.27 10.97 -13.14
C ALA A 194 -3.32 10.23 -14.50
N ALA A 195 -2.16 9.79 -15.01
CA ALA A 195 -2.07 9.02 -16.24
C ALA A 195 -2.84 7.69 -16.15
N LEU A 196 -2.69 6.95 -15.05
CA LEU A 196 -3.46 5.73 -14.82
C LEU A 196 -4.97 6.00 -14.78
N GLN A 197 -5.40 7.04 -14.07
CA GLN A 197 -6.82 7.37 -14.02
C GLN A 197 -7.38 7.74 -15.40
N ALA A 198 -6.66 8.55 -16.18
CA ALA A 198 -7.05 8.85 -17.55
C ALA A 198 -7.13 7.59 -18.43
N LEU A 199 -6.15 6.69 -18.29
CA LEU A 199 -6.12 5.41 -19.02
C LEU A 199 -7.32 4.51 -18.70
N LEU A 200 -7.77 4.50 -17.44
CA LEU A 200 -8.89 3.67 -16.98
C LEU A 200 -10.26 4.30 -17.25
N ASP A 201 -10.32 5.63 -17.40
CA ASP A 201 -11.58 6.38 -17.53
C ASP A 201 -12.00 6.59 -18.99
N GLY A 202 -11.06 6.53 -19.94
CA GLY A 202 -11.32 6.64 -21.39
C GLY A 202 -11.28 8.07 -21.92
#